data_AF-A0A419IYM9-F1
#
_entry.id   AF-A0A419IYM9-F1
#
_cell.length_a   1.000
_cell.length_b   1.000
_cell.length_c   1.000
_cell.angle_alpha   90.00
_cell.angle_beta   90.00
_cell.angle_gamma   90.00
#
_symmetry.space_group_name_H-M   'P 1'
#
loop_
_entity.id
_entity.type
_entity.pdbx_description
1 polymer ?
#
loop_
_entity_poly.entity_id
_entity_poly.type
_entity_poly.pdbx_seq_one_letter_code
_entity_poly.pdbx_strand_id
1 'polypeptide(L)' 'MTPGGLWDADKYEIKALVKHEGKIIDTIAMNYTGPSAFQAEALVKKKGRYEIIIYAYDPQTGNTGVDKVKVTVQ' A
#
# COMPACT_ATOMS: atom_id res chain seq x y z
N MET A 1 -14.49 -3.47 -1.03
CA MET A 1 -14.21 -3.12 0.36
C MET A 1 -14.74 -1.72 0.64
N THR A 2 -15.57 -1.57 1.67
CA THR A 2 -16.24 -0.31 2.03
C THR A 2 -16.42 -0.29 3.54
N PRO A 3 -16.18 0.84 4.25
CA PRO A 3 -16.41 0.94 5.69
C PRO A 3 -17.81 0.48 6.08
N GLY A 4 -17.90 -0.40 7.08
CA GLY A 4 -19.16 -0.99 7.56
C GLY A 4 -19.87 -1.96 6.61
N GLY A 5 -19.27 -2.27 5.45
CA GLY A 5 -19.80 -3.26 4.49
C GLY A 5 -19.43 -4.71 4.84
N LEU A 6 -19.88 -5.66 4.00
CA LEU A 6 -19.51 -7.08 4.14
C LEU A 6 -17.99 -7.31 4.14
N TRP A 7 -17.29 -6.52 3.32
CA TRP A 7 -15.83 -6.41 3.29
C TRP A 7 -15.45 -5.06 3.88
N ASP A 8 -15.51 -4.98 5.21
CA ASP A 8 -15.35 -3.75 5.99
C ASP A 8 -13.92 -3.22 5.88
N ALA A 9 -13.74 -2.07 5.21
CA ALA A 9 -12.42 -1.50 4.97
C ALA A 9 -11.68 -1.12 6.28
N ASP A 10 -12.40 -0.78 7.33
CA ASP A 10 -11.83 -0.37 8.63
C ASP A 10 -11.15 -1.54 9.37
N LYS A 11 -11.44 -2.77 8.95
CA LYS A 11 -10.87 -3.99 9.54
C LYS A 11 -9.57 -4.45 8.86
N TYR A 12 -9.23 -3.87 7.71
CA TYR A 12 -8.02 -4.23 6.98
C TYR A 12 -6.88 -3.30 7.31
N GLU A 13 -5.70 -3.87 7.51
CA GLU A 13 -4.45 -3.11 7.48
C GLU A 13 -4.00 -2.97 6.02
N ILE A 14 -4.00 -1.74 5.50
CA ILE A 14 -3.57 -1.47 4.13
C ILE A 14 -2.39 -0.51 4.15
N LYS A 15 -1.22 -0.99 3.71
CA LYS A 15 0.02 -0.20 3.68
C LYS A 15 0.78 -0.38 2.38
N ALA A 16 1.55 0.63 2.03
CA ALA A 16 2.54 0.60 0.96
C ALA A 16 3.95 0.61 1.54
N LEU A 17 4.76 -0.41 1.23
CA LEU A 17 6.20 -0.40 1.47
C LEU A 17 6.89 0.18 0.25
N VAL A 18 7.64 1.26 0.43
CA VAL A 18 8.42 1.89 -0.63
C VAL A 18 9.87 1.49 -0.47
N LYS A 19 10.46 0.93 -1.52
CA LYS A 19 11.89 0.62 -1.60
C LYS A 19 12.56 1.49 -2.64
N HIS A 20 13.79 1.89 -2.34
CA HIS A 20 14.70 2.54 -3.27
C HIS A 20 15.98 1.71 -3.38
N GLU A 21 16.34 1.30 -4.59
CA GLU A 21 17.49 0.42 -4.85
C GLU A 21 17.52 -0.82 -3.92
N GLY A 22 16.35 -1.43 -3.73
CA GLY A 22 16.16 -2.64 -2.93
C GLY A 22 16.06 -2.44 -1.42
N LYS A 23 16.30 -1.23 -0.90
CA LYS A 23 16.17 -0.91 0.53
C LYS A 23 14.83 -0.27 0.82
N ILE A 24 14.12 -0.73 1.86
CA ILE A 24 12.92 -0.07 2.34
C ILE A 24 13.31 1.33 2.84
N ILE A 25 12.65 2.34 2.30
CA ILE A 25 12.84 3.74 2.70
C ILE A 25 11.62 4.34 3.38
N ASP A 26 10.44 3.73 3.18
CA ASP A 26 9.20 4.20 3.79
C ASP A 26 8.17 3.07 3.90
N THR A 27 7.23 3.22 4.85
CA THR A 27 6.04 2.38 5.00
C THR A 27 4.86 3.28 5.33
N ILE A 28 3.92 3.36 4.40
CA ILE A 28 2.88 4.39 4.40
C ILE A 28 1.51 3.72 4.55
N ALA A 29 0.72 4.16 5.53
CA ALA A 29 -0.67 3.75 5.63
C ALA A 29 -1.49 4.33 4.48
N MET A 30 -2.36 3.53 3.87
CA MET A 30 -3.20 3.99 2.77
C MET A 30 -4.56 4.46 3.28
N ASN A 31 -5.01 5.62 2.79
CA ASN A 31 -6.29 6.19 3.16
C ASN A 31 -7.40 5.68 2.22
N TYR A 32 -8.55 5.31 2.78
CA TYR A 32 -9.73 4.95 2.00
C TYR A 32 -10.24 6.18 1.23
N THR A 33 -10.43 6.03 -0.08
CA THR A 33 -10.94 7.09 -0.96
C THR A 33 -12.21 6.69 -1.70
N GLY A 34 -12.61 5.42 -1.64
CA GLY A 34 -13.84 4.93 -2.25
C GLY A 34 -13.90 3.40 -2.27
N PRO A 35 -14.98 2.80 -2.81
CA PRO A 35 -15.16 1.35 -2.81
C PRO A 35 -13.96 0.61 -3.42
N SER A 36 -13.26 -0.15 -2.58
CA SER A 36 -12.01 -0.84 -2.94
C SER A 36 -10.88 0.08 -3.46
N ALA A 37 -10.94 1.37 -3.15
CA ALA A 37 -9.98 2.37 -3.59
C ALA A 37 -9.28 2.99 -2.37
N PHE A 38 -7.96 3.02 -2.44
CA PHE A 38 -7.09 3.54 -1.39
C PHE A 38 -5.97 4.37 -2.02
N GLN A 39 -5.54 5.41 -1.32
CA GLN A 39 -4.49 6.31 -1.80
C GLN A 39 -3.54 6.71 -0.68
N ALA A 40 -2.27 6.87 -1.04
CA ALA A 40 -1.24 7.46 -0.20
C ALA A 40 -0.28 8.28 -1.08
N GLU A 41 0.38 9.27 -0.48
CA GLU A 41 1.42 10.04 -1.14
C GLU A 41 2.80 9.60 -0.64
N ALA A 42 3.74 9.40 -1.55
CA ALA A 42 5.12 9.07 -1.22
C ALA A 42 6.06 10.16 -1.74
N LEU A 43 6.78 10.81 -0.84
CA LEU A 43 7.77 11.84 -1.20
C LEU A 43 9.13 11.19 -1.51
N VAL A 44 9.49 11.15 -2.79
CA VAL A 44 10.77 10.61 -3.25
C VAL A 44 11.73 11.74 -3.66
N LYS A 45 12.95 11.72 -3.13
CA LYS A 45 13.96 12.78 -3.36
C LYS A 45 15.13 12.35 -4.24
N LYS A 46 15.24 11.05 -4.54
CA LYS A 46 16.39 10.47 -5.25
C LYS A 46 15.94 9.93 -6.60
N LYS A 47 16.79 10.07 -7.60
CA LYS A 47 16.65 9.35 -8.87
C LYS A 47 17.02 7.89 -8.67
N GLY A 48 16.46 7.00 -9.48
CA GLY A 48 16.75 5.57 -9.45
C GLY A 48 15.49 4.72 -9.43
N ARG A 49 15.66 3.44 -9.12
CA ARG A 49 14.58 2.44 -9.15
C ARG A 49 13.85 2.39 -7.82
N TYR A 50 12.54 2.44 -7.92
CA TYR A 50 11.62 2.27 -6.82
C TYR A 50 10.79 1.00 -7.01
N GLU A 51 10.60 0.26 -5.92
CA GLU A 51 9.64 -0.83 -5.82
C GLU A 51 8.62 -0.47 -4.74
N ILE A 52 7.35 -0.42 -5.11
CA ILE A 52 6.24 -0.13 -4.21
C ILE A 52 5.47 -1.43 -4.03
N ILE A 53 5.36 -1.90 -2.80
CA ILE A 53 4.64 -3.12 -2.45
C ILE A 53 3.43 -2.70 -1.63
N ILE A 54 2.25 -2.87 -2.17
CA ILE A 54 0.99 -2.59 -1.48
C ILE A 54 0.45 -3.91 -0.96
N TYR A 55 0.03 -3.95 0.30
CA TYR A 55 -0.70 -5.09 0.84
C TYR A 55 -1.96 -4.66 1.56
N ALA A 56 -2.97 -5.53 1.50
CA ALA A 56 -4.19 -5.46 2.29
C ALA A 56 -4.27 -6.73 3.13
N TYR A 57 -4.13 -6.57 4.43
CA TYR A 57 -4.08 -7.67 5.39
C TYR A 57 -5.33 -7.66 6.28
N ASP A 58 -6.01 -8.80 6.34
CA ASP A 58 -7.08 -9.06 7.31
C ASP A 58 -6.48 -9.79 8.53
N PRO A 59 -6.36 -9.13 9.70
CA PRO A 59 -5.80 -9.73 10.91
C PRO A 59 -6.69 -10.81 11.52
N GLN A 60 -7.98 -10.86 11.17
CA GLN A 60 -8.90 -11.86 11.74
C GLN A 60 -8.77 -13.21 11.02
N THR A 61 -8.59 -13.18 9.70
CA THR A 61 -8.52 -14.40 8.88
C THR A 61 -7.10 -14.75 8.43
N GLY A 62 -6.17 -13.80 8.49
CA GLY A 62 -4.82 -13.93 7.95
C GLY A 62 -4.74 -13.69 6.44
N ASN A 63 -5.86 -13.43 5.77
CA ASN A 63 -5.89 -13.22 4.33
C ASN A 63 -5.10 -11.98 3.95
N THR A 64 -4.23 -12.11 2.95
CA THR A 64 -3.38 -11.01 2.49
C THR A 64 -3.45 -10.90 0.97
N GLY A 65 -3.92 -9.76 0.48
CA GLY A 65 -3.72 -9.34 -0.91
C GLY A 65 -2.43 -8.56 -1.03
N VAL A 66 -1.64 -8.80 -2.07
CA VAL A 66 -0.38 -8.08 -2.32
C VAL A 66 -0.28 -7.70 -3.79
N ASP A 67 0.06 -6.45 -4.05
CA ASP A 67 0.43 -5.95 -5.37
C ASP A 67 1.82 -5.30 -5.34
N LYS A 68 2.52 -5.33 -6.47
CA LYS A 68 3.89 -4.82 -6.60
C LYS A 68 4.06 -4.02 -7.88
N VAL A 69 4.47 -2.77 -7.73
CA VAL A 69 4.71 -1.85 -8.85
C VAL A 69 6.17 -1.41 -8.83
N LYS A 70 6.79 -1.34 -10.00
CA LYS A 70 8.17 -0.83 -10.17
C LYS A 70 8.14 0.42 -11.01
N VAL A 71 8.83 1.47 -10.54
CA VAL A 71 8.91 2.77 -11.21
C VAL A 71 10.37 3.24 -11.20
N THR A 72 10.81 3.88 -12.28
CA THR A 72 12.13 4.52 -12.36
C THR A 72 11.94 6.03 -12.38
N VAL A 73 12.57 6.72 -11.42
CA VAL A 73 12.59 8.18 -11.36
C VAL A 73 13.90 8.68 -11.99
N GLN A 74 13.80 9.55 -13.00
CA GLN A 74 14.93 10.06 -13.80
C GLN A 74 15.30 11.51 -13.53
#